data_AF-A0A0Q6ZVS1-F1
#
_entry.id   AF-A0A0Q6ZVS1-F1
#
_cell.length_a   1.000
_cell.length_b   1.000
_cell.length_c   1.000
_cell.angle_alpha   90.00
_cell.angle_beta   90.00
_cell.angle_gamma   90.00
#
_symmetry.space_group_name_H-M   'P 1'
#
loop_
_entity.id
_entity.type
_entity.pdbx_description
1 polymer ?
#
loop_
_entity_poly.entity_id
_entity_poly.type
_entity_poly.pdbx_seq_one_letter_code
_entity_poly.pdbx_strand_id
1 'polypeptide(L)'
;MVFTTLIVIIAGLATYSAFSLGTLNAASSAMVEGPVRRLELALAANVAALDAIRAQKNALIAASPTDDEAFFKQSFAQIDIMMTSTRDGLAIASAEGKPYWQKILDLGSTFQQKTETLKSLETLGDHTAAVALSMGDLRALTGDLMTAVQSLIEIQHKGMEKTVSENADLYGTSKTMLVTASVLSGLLALAAAFWIISGIGNGLKKIQAVIGAVAIGDLHQQVEIRTNDEIKDLVDSVNVMTANLRSTAALADRIAIGDLSAEVNLLSDKDVLGIAIERMTTNLRVTATIADEIANGDLTVTPKPASDKDTLGIALRNMVERLRAVVGDALSASENVSAGSQQLSSGSEQLSQGATEQASSAEEASASMEEGGQHQAERRQRRTDREDRPPVCSPRGGKRQGCRQGCQRHAHDRREDLDRPGDRPPDRPARSQRCS
;
A
#
# COMPACT_ATOMS: atom_id res chain seq x y z
N MET A 1 -10.31 20.47 -12.26
CA MET A 1 -9.33 21.45 -12.76
C MET A 1 -8.93 21.17 -14.20
N VAL A 2 -7.84 20.45 -14.52
CA VAL A 2 -7.34 20.29 -15.91
C VAL A 2 -8.43 19.98 -16.94
N PHE A 3 -9.19 18.90 -16.73
CA PHE A 3 -10.27 18.51 -17.66
C PHE A 3 -11.35 19.60 -17.81
N THR A 4 -11.68 20.30 -16.72
CA THR A 4 -12.59 21.45 -16.72
C THR A 4 -12.05 22.57 -17.62
N THR A 5 -10.77 22.90 -17.51
CA THR A 5 -10.11 23.91 -18.34
C THR A 5 -10.08 23.51 -19.82
N LEU A 6 -9.77 22.24 -20.13
CA LEU A 6 -9.82 21.70 -21.50
C LEU A 6 -11.22 21.78 -22.11
N ILE A 7 -12.26 21.39 -21.36
CA ILE A 7 -13.66 21.47 -21.81
C ILE A 7 -14.05 22.92 -22.12
N VAL A 8 -13.66 23.88 -21.28
CA VAL A 8 -13.91 25.32 -21.52
C VAL A 8 -13.19 25.82 -22.78
N ILE A 9 -11.93 25.42 -23.00
CA ILE A 9 -11.17 25.77 -24.21
C ILE A 9 -11.84 25.20 -25.47
N ILE A 10 -12.27 23.93 -25.44
CA ILE A 10 -12.94 23.26 -26.56
C ILE A 10 -14.31 23.89 -26.84
N ALA A 11 -15.09 24.22 -25.81
CA ALA A 11 -16.37 24.91 -25.96
C ALA A 11 -16.21 26.34 -26.53
N GLY A 12 -15.18 27.07 -26.09
CA GLY A 12 -14.81 28.38 -26.63
C GLY A 12 -14.43 28.30 -28.11
N LEU A 13 -13.63 27.29 -28.50
CA LEU A 13 -13.26 27.02 -29.89
C LEU A 13 -14.47 26.66 -30.77
N ALA A 14 -15.39 25.83 -30.28
CA ALA A 14 -16.61 25.50 -31.00
C ALA A 14 -17.50 26.75 -31.22
N THR A 15 -17.63 27.60 -30.19
CA THR A 15 -18.40 28.85 -30.26
C THR A 15 -17.77 29.85 -31.23
N TYR A 16 -16.45 30.04 -31.16
CA TYR A 16 -15.72 30.93 -32.08
C TYR A 16 -15.79 30.43 -33.53
N SER A 17 -15.65 29.11 -33.74
CA SER A 17 -15.79 28.50 -35.08
C SER A 17 -17.18 28.74 -35.66
N ALA A 18 -18.25 28.51 -34.89
CA ALA A 18 -19.62 28.77 -35.31
C ALA A 18 -19.86 30.25 -35.64
N PHE A 19 -19.35 31.18 -34.82
CA PHE A 19 -19.45 32.61 -35.09
C PHE A 19 -18.69 33.01 -36.37
N SER A 20 -17.45 32.52 -36.55
CA SER A 20 -16.66 32.81 -37.74
C SER A 20 -17.25 32.21 -39.03
N LEU A 21 -17.93 31.08 -38.94
CA LEU A 21 -18.61 30.50 -40.10
C LEU A 21 -19.88 31.30 -40.44
N GLY A 22 -20.58 31.80 -39.41
CA GLY A 22 -21.70 32.73 -39.56
C GLY A 22 -21.31 34.06 -40.21
N THR A 23 -20.19 34.67 -39.82
CA THR A 23 -19.70 35.92 -40.44
C THR A 23 -19.23 35.72 -41.87
N LEU A 24 -18.53 34.61 -42.18
CA LEU A 24 -18.18 34.24 -43.56
C LEU A 24 -19.42 34.02 -44.43
N ASN A 25 -20.44 33.34 -43.91
CA ASN A 25 -21.71 33.13 -44.61
C ASN A 25 -22.43 34.46 -44.89
N ALA A 26 -22.53 35.34 -43.89
CA ALA A 26 -23.14 36.66 -44.03
C ALA A 26 -22.39 37.55 -45.05
N ALA A 27 -21.05 37.51 -45.05
CA ALA A 27 -20.23 38.23 -46.03
C ALA A 27 -20.40 37.67 -47.46
N SER A 28 -20.64 36.37 -47.61
CA SER A 28 -20.97 35.74 -48.89
C SER A 28 -22.34 36.20 -49.41
N SER A 29 -23.38 36.20 -48.58
CA SER A 29 -24.70 36.75 -48.94
C SER A 29 -24.63 38.23 -49.32
N ALA A 30 -23.92 39.05 -48.54
CA ALA A 30 -23.75 40.47 -48.80
C ALA A 30 -23.00 40.77 -50.12
N MET A 31 -22.12 39.87 -50.56
CA MET A 31 -21.46 39.98 -51.88
C MET A 31 -22.46 39.76 -53.03
N VAL A 32 -23.36 38.78 -52.90
CA VAL A 32 -24.39 38.49 -53.91
C VAL A 32 -25.43 39.62 -53.99
N GLU A 33 -26.00 39.99 -52.85
CA GLU A 33 -27.07 41.01 -52.77
C GLU A 33 -26.58 42.44 -53.03
N GLY A 34 -25.28 42.71 -52.81
CA GLY A 34 -24.65 44.01 -53.01
C GLY A 34 -23.93 44.17 -54.36
N PRO A 35 -22.60 44.00 -54.42
CA PRO A 35 -21.80 44.28 -55.62
C PRO A 35 -22.17 43.42 -56.83
N VAL A 36 -22.50 42.13 -56.66
CA VAL A 36 -22.90 41.27 -57.79
C VAL A 36 -24.23 41.74 -58.39
N ARG A 37 -25.26 41.99 -57.57
CA ARG A 37 -26.54 42.53 -58.06
C ARG A 37 -26.41 43.90 -58.71
N ARG A 38 -25.53 44.78 -58.22
CA ARG A 38 -25.22 46.05 -58.90
C ARG A 38 -24.55 45.87 -60.25
N LEU A 39 -23.61 44.92 -60.38
CA LEU A 39 -22.95 44.61 -61.64
C LEU A 39 -23.94 44.02 -62.66
N GLU A 40 -24.81 43.11 -62.22
CA GLU A 40 -25.91 42.55 -63.03
C GLU A 40 -26.82 43.66 -63.59
N LEU A 41 -27.28 44.57 -62.75
CA LEU A 41 -28.13 45.69 -63.15
C LEU A 41 -27.41 46.69 -64.08
N ALA A 42 -26.11 46.91 -63.89
CA ALA A 42 -25.32 47.79 -64.75
C ALA A 42 -25.11 47.15 -66.15
N LEU A 43 -24.89 45.84 -66.21
CA LEU A 43 -24.82 45.08 -67.46
C LEU A 43 -26.18 45.02 -68.16
N ALA A 44 -27.28 44.84 -67.43
CA ALA A 44 -28.64 44.88 -67.97
C ALA A 44 -28.96 46.24 -68.60
N ALA A 45 -28.63 47.34 -67.89
CA ALA A 45 -28.75 48.69 -68.43
C ALA A 45 -27.87 48.91 -69.68
N ASN A 46 -26.64 48.38 -69.68
CA ASN A 46 -25.73 48.47 -70.83
C ASN A 46 -26.28 47.78 -72.08
N VAL A 47 -26.75 46.54 -71.94
CA VAL A 47 -27.31 45.75 -73.04
C VAL A 47 -28.59 46.39 -73.57
N ALA A 48 -29.49 46.81 -72.67
CA ALA A 48 -30.73 47.47 -73.04
C ALA A 48 -30.49 48.81 -73.76
N ALA A 49 -29.51 49.62 -73.33
CA ALA A 49 -29.10 50.82 -74.05
C ALA A 49 -28.60 50.50 -75.47
N LEU A 50 -27.67 49.53 -75.61
CA LEU A 50 -27.13 49.11 -76.90
C LEU A 50 -28.19 48.54 -77.85
N ASP A 51 -29.17 47.81 -77.31
CA ASP A 51 -30.29 47.25 -78.06
C ASP A 51 -31.30 48.32 -78.48
N ALA A 52 -31.54 49.34 -77.64
CA ALA A 52 -32.33 50.51 -78.01
C ALA A 52 -31.67 51.30 -79.15
N ILE A 53 -30.36 51.58 -79.04
CA ILE A 53 -29.58 52.26 -80.08
C ILE A 53 -29.61 51.46 -81.39
N ARG A 54 -29.46 50.13 -81.33
CA ARG A 54 -29.55 49.27 -82.52
C ARG A 54 -30.93 49.29 -83.14
N ALA A 55 -32.00 49.26 -82.33
CA ALA A 55 -33.36 49.38 -82.82
C ALA A 55 -33.60 50.73 -83.51
N GLN A 56 -33.14 51.85 -82.94
CA GLN A 56 -33.20 53.17 -83.61
C GLN A 56 -32.45 53.18 -84.94
N LYS A 57 -31.24 52.59 -85.01
CA LYS A 57 -30.49 52.52 -86.26
C LYS A 57 -31.15 51.61 -87.30
N ASN A 58 -31.85 50.56 -86.87
CA ASN A 58 -32.65 49.70 -87.74
C ASN A 58 -33.90 50.41 -88.27
N ALA A 59 -34.56 51.23 -87.45
CA ALA A 59 -35.72 52.04 -87.83
C ALA A 59 -35.37 52.98 -89.01
N LEU A 60 -34.29 53.73 -88.86
CA LEU A 60 -33.75 54.67 -89.87
C LEU A 60 -33.22 54.01 -91.16
N ILE A 61 -33.17 52.68 -91.25
CA ILE A 61 -32.80 51.95 -92.49
C ILE A 61 -33.90 50.99 -92.94
N ALA A 62 -35.10 51.07 -92.34
CA ALA A 62 -36.24 50.24 -92.69
C ALA A 62 -36.78 50.60 -94.08
N ALA A 63 -37.05 49.58 -94.90
CA ALA A 63 -37.61 49.76 -96.24
C ALA A 63 -39.14 49.98 -96.24
N SER A 64 -39.80 49.88 -95.07
CA SER A 64 -41.25 50.00 -94.91
C SER A 64 -41.59 50.77 -93.61
N PRO A 65 -42.57 51.69 -93.64
CA PRO A 65 -43.07 52.35 -92.42
C PRO A 65 -43.63 51.40 -91.36
N THR A 66 -44.04 50.19 -91.74
CA THR A 66 -44.49 49.15 -90.79
C THR A 66 -43.35 48.64 -89.91
N ASP A 67 -42.13 48.63 -90.45
CA ASP A 67 -40.97 48.00 -89.84
C ASP A 67 -40.24 49.06 -88.99
N ASP A 68 -40.22 50.31 -89.46
CA ASP A 68 -39.83 51.49 -88.68
C ASP A 68 -40.56 51.59 -87.33
N GLU A 69 -41.90 51.55 -87.33
CA GLU A 69 -42.66 51.63 -86.08
C GLU A 69 -42.40 50.42 -85.16
N ALA A 70 -42.19 49.22 -85.72
CA ALA A 70 -41.82 48.05 -84.94
C ALA A 70 -40.45 48.22 -84.26
N PHE A 71 -39.46 48.76 -84.98
CA PHE A 71 -38.14 49.06 -84.43
C PHE A 71 -38.16 50.20 -83.40
N PHE A 72 -38.91 51.29 -83.63
CA PHE A 72 -39.08 52.32 -82.61
C PHE A 72 -39.77 51.77 -81.35
N LYS A 73 -40.80 50.93 -81.49
CA LYS A 73 -41.44 50.25 -80.36
C LYS A 73 -40.46 49.37 -79.58
N GLN A 74 -39.58 48.65 -80.27
CA GLN A 74 -38.49 47.91 -79.64
C GLN A 74 -37.50 48.84 -78.91
N SER A 75 -37.15 49.99 -79.49
CA SER A 75 -36.30 50.99 -78.83
C SER A 75 -36.92 51.50 -77.54
N PHE A 76 -38.21 51.85 -77.52
CA PHE A 76 -38.84 52.38 -76.31
C PHE A 76 -38.95 51.34 -75.20
N ALA A 77 -39.25 50.08 -75.55
CA ALA A 77 -39.22 48.97 -74.59
C ALA A 77 -37.82 48.77 -73.97
N GLN A 78 -36.77 48.87 -74.78
CA GLN A 78 -35.39 48.74 -74.30
C GLN A 78 -34.93 49.97 -73.49
N ILE A 79 -35.39 51.19 -73.83
CA ILE A 79 -35.17 52.39 -73.01
C ILE A 79 -35.82 52.23 -71.62
N ASP A 80 -37.03 51.67 -71.52
CA ASP A 80 -37.65 51.46 -70.21
C ASP A 80 -36.96 50.36 -69.39
N ILE A 81 -36.49 49.29 -70.01
CA ILE A 81 -35.65 48.26 -69.36
C ILE A 81 -34.34 48.88 -68.84
N MET A 82 -33.67 49.71 -69.65
CA MET A 82 -32.47 50.46 -69.27
C MET A 82 -32.76 51.38 -68.07
N MET A 83 -33.80 52.21 -68.16
CA MET A 83 -34.15 53.17 -67.10
C MET A 83 -34.56 52.45 -65.81
N THR A 84 -35.32 51.36 -65.90
CA THR A 84 -35.73 50.56 -64.72
C THR A 84 -34.53 49.87 -64.06
N SER A 85 -33.67 49.21 -64.83
CA SER A 85 -32.43 48.62 -64.32
C SER A 85 -31.52 49.66 -63.63
N THR A 86 -31.52 50.89 -64.15
CA THR A 86 -30.77 52.02 -63.59
C THR A 86 -31.38 52.58 -62.31
N ARG A 87 -32.73 52.64 -62.20
CA ARG A 87 -33.44 53.02 -60.96
C ARG A 87 -33.18 51.98 -59.85
N ASP A 88 -33.30 50.70 -60.18
CA ASP A 88 -33.05 49.59 -59.24
C ASP A 88 -31.59 49.59 -58.78
N GLY A 89 -30.64 49.79 -59.70
CA GLY A 89 -29.22 49.91 -59.41
C GLY A 89 -28.87 51.12 -58.54
N LEU A 90 -29.54 52.25 -58.75
CA LEU A 90 -29.44 53.45 -57.92
C LEU A 90 -29.94 53.21 -56.49
N ALA A 91 -31.01 52.42 -56.32
CA ALA A 91 -31.60 52.13 -55.01
C ALA A 91 -30.65 51.34 -54.09
N ILE A 92 -29.84 50.43 -54.66
CA ILE A 92 -28.83 49.64 -53.93
C ILE A 92 -27.38 50.17 -54.10
N ALA A 93 -27.22 51.40 -54.61
CA ALA A 93 -25.93 51.98 -54.99
C ALA A 93 -24.93 52.09 -53.83
N SER A 94 -23.66 51.75 -54.08
CA SER A 94 -22.56 52.18 -53.22
C SER A 94 -22.38 53.70 -53.28
N ALA A 95 -21.81 54.31 -52.23
CA ALA A 95 -21.57 55.76 -52.20
C ALA A 95 -20.73 56.25 -53.39
N GLU A 96 -19.75 55.45 -53.83
CA GLU A 96 -18.88 55.71 -54.99
C GLU A 96 -19.59 55.52 -56.34
N GLY A 97 -20.51 54.54 -56.45
CA GLY A 97 -21.28 54.29 -57.67
C GLY A 97 -22.49 55.21 -57.87
N LYS A 98 -23.04 55.78 -56.79
CA LYS A 98 -24.28 56.58 -56.81
C LYS A 98 -24.27 57.77 -57.81
N PRO A 99 -23.17 58.54 -57.99
CA PRO A 99 -23.12 59.61 -58.99
C PRO A 99 -23.23 59.10 -60.43
N TYR A 100 -22.67 57.91 -60.72
CA TYR A 100 -22.70 57.30 -62.05
C TYR A 100 -24.09 56.78 -62.38
N TRP A 101 -24.76 56.10 -61.44
CA TRP A 101 -26.17 55.69 -61.58
C TRP A 101 -27.09 56.89 -61.87
N GLN A 102 -26.91 58.01 -61.15
CA GLN A 102 -27.68 59.24 -61.42
C GLN A 102 -27.38 59.80 -62.82
N LYS A 103 -26.10 59.92 -63.20
CA LYS A 103 -25.70 60.37 -64.55
C LYS A 103 -26.33 59.50 -65.66
N ILE A 104 -26.45 58.19 -65.45
CA ILE A 104 -27.08 57.28 -66.42
C ILE A 104 -28.59 57.54 -66.53
N LEU A 105 -29.30 57.85 -65.43
CA LEU A 105 -30.72 58.27 -65.49
C LEU A 105 -30.89 59.61 -66.22
N ASP A 106 -30.04 60.59 -65.94
CA ASP A 106 -30.15 61.94 -66.50
C ASP A 106 -29.89 61.92 -68.02
N LEU A 107 -28.83 61.21 -68.45
CA LEU A 107 -28.54 60.96 -69.86
C LEU A 107 -29.60 60.08 -70.53
N GLY A 108 -30.10 59.05 -69.83
CA GLY A 108 -31.13 58.13 -70.33
C GLY A 108 -32.48 58.82 -70.57
N SER A 109 -32.88 59.75 -69.69
CA SER A 109 -34.07 60.59 -69.90
C SER A 109 -33.90 61.54 -71.09
N THR A 110 -32.72 62.15 -71.23
CA THR A 110 -32.38 62.97 -72.40
C THR A 110 -32.39 62.15 -73.70
N PHE A 111 -31.93 60.89 -73.62
CA PHE A 111 -31.90 59.95 -74.74
C PHE A 111 -33.31 59.53 -75.15
N GLN A 112 -34.20 59.28 -74.18
CA GLN A 112 -35.63 59.05 -74.46
C GLN A 112 -36.26 60.23 -75.21
N GLN A 113 -36.11 61.47 -74.71
CA GLN A 113 -36.69 62.66 -75.35
C GLN A 113 -36.16 62.89 -76.78
N LYS A 114 -34.86 62.66 -77.02
CA LYS A 114 -34.29 62.72 -78.38
C LYS A 114 -34.73 61.54 -79.25
N THR A 115 -35.08 60.39 -78.68
CA THR A 115 -35.67 59.24 -79.41
C THR A 115 -37.12 59.51 -79.81
N GLU A 116 -37.92 60.15 -78.93
CA GLU A 116 -39.27 60.63 -79.26
C GLU A 116 -39.23 61.68 -80.37
N THR A 117 -38.27 62.61 -80.29
CA THR A 117 -37.98 63.58 -81.36
C THR A 117 -37.58 62.87 -82.67
N LEU A 118 -36.70 61.87 -82.61
CA LEU A 118 -36.26 61.10 -83.77
C LEU A 118 -37.43 60.39 -84.48
N LYS A 119 -38.30 59.70 -83.72
CA LYS A 119 -39.52 59.11 -84.30
C LYS A 119 -40.40 60.18 -84.93
N SER A 120 -40.57 61.33 -84.28
CA SER A 120 -41.42 62.39 -84.81
C SER A 120 -40.94 62.88 -86.20
N LEU A 121 -39.63 63.03 -86.40
CA LEU A 121 -39.04 63.46 -87.67
C LEU A 121 -39.27 62.44 -88.79
N GLU A 122 -39.08 61.14 -88.53
CA GLU A 122 -39.38 60.08 -89.50
C GLU A 122 -40.88 60.00 -89.83
N THR A 123 -41.77 60.08 -88.83
CA THR A 123 -43.23 60.09 -89.07
C THR A 123 -43.73 61.33 -89.82
N LEU A 124 -42.94 62.41 -89.86
CA LEU A 124 -43.18 63.61 -90.66
C LEU A 124 -42.48 63.57 -92.04
N GLY A 125 -41.67 62.54 -92.31
CA GLY A 125 -40.93 62.36 -93.56
C GLY A 125 -39.61 63.13 -93.65
N ASP A 126 -39.15 63.80 -92.59
CA ASP A 126 -37.84 64.49 -92.57
C ASP A 126 -36.72 63.54 -92.13
N HIS A 127 -36.50 62.52 -92.96
CA HIS A 127 -35.42 61.55 -92.83
C HIS A 127 -34.03 62.23 -92.77
N THR A 128 -33.86 63.40 -93.37
CA THR A 128 -32.57 64.11 -93.38
C THR A 128 -32.27 64.71 -92.00
N ALA A 129 -33.25 65.37 -91.37
CA ALA A 129 -33.13 65.85 -90.00
C ALA A 129 -33.04 64.69 -89.00
N ALA A 130 -33.77 63.59 -89.21
CA ALA A 130 -33.71 62.40 -88.38
C ALA A 130 -32.30 61.75 -88.40
N VAL A 131 -31.72 61.52 -89.58
CA VAL A 131 -30.34 61.02 -89.71
C VAL A 131 -29.33 61.99 -89.10
N ALA A 132 -29.50 63.31 -89.27
CA ALA A 132 -28.64 64.31 -88.65
C ALA A 132 -28.69 64.27 -87.10
N LEU A 133 -29.89 64.22 -86.50
CA LEU A 133 -30.09 64.07 -85.06
C LEU A 133 -29.48 62.76 -84.54
N SER A 134 -29.65 61.68 -85.31
CA SER A 134 -29.19 60.32 -85.00
C SER A 134 -27.67 60.16 -85.08
N MET A 135 -26.98 60.94 -85.92
CA MET A 135 -25.53 60.88 -86.12
C MET A 135 -24.76 61.99 -85.37
N GLY A 136 -25.42 63.10 -85.04
CA GLY A 136 -24.94 64.14 -84.14
C GLY A 136 -25.32 63.85 -82.68
N ASP A 137 -26.25 64.63 -82.12
CA ASP A 137 -26.63 64.64 -80.71
C ASP A 137 -26.85 63.25 -80.09
N LEU A 138 -27.65 62.37 -80.71
CA LEU A 138 -27.92 61.04 -80.17
C LEU A 138 -26.66 60.17 -80.12
N ARG A 139 -25.71 60.37 -81.04
CA ARG A 139 -24.43 59.65 -81.05
C ARG A 139 -23.46 60.19 -80.00
N ALA A 140 -23.43 61.51 -79.77
CA ALA A 140 -22.65 62.11 -78.67
C ALA A 140 -23.19 61.64 -77.31
N LEU A 141 -24.51 61.75 -77.12
CA LEU A 141 -25.22 61.33 -75.91
C LEU A 141 -25.07 59.82 -75.64
N THR A 142 -25.10 59.00 -76.68
CA THR A 142 -24.75 57.57 -76.61
C THR A 142 -23.32 57.36 -76.09
N GLY A 143 -22.35 58.15 -76.55
CA GLY A 143 -20.97 58.10 -76.07
C GLY A 143 -20.88 58.38 -74.57
N ASP A 144 -21.47 59.48 -74.11
CA ASP A 144 -21.51 59.85 -72.68
C ASP A 144 -22.20 58.79 -71.81
N LEU A 145 -23.30 58.20 -72.30
CA LEU A 145 -24.05 57.15 -71.62
C LEU A 145 -23.20 55.88 -71.47
N MET A 146 -22.59 55.41 -72.57
CA MET A 146 -21.71 54.24 -72.57
C MET A 146 -20.47 54.46 -71.71
N THR A 147 -19.88 55.65 -71.70
CA THR A 147 -18.78 56.00 -70.79
C THR A 147 -19.21 55.95 -69.33
N ALA A 148 -20.38 56.50 -68.98
CA ALA A 148 -20.90 56.47 -67.61
C ALA A 148 -21.18 55.04 -67.12
N VAL A 149 -21.77 54.20 -67.98
CA VAL A 149 -22.01 52.77 -67.71
C VAL A 149 -20.70 51.99 -67.57
N GLN A 150 -19.70 52.24 -68.42
CA GLN A 150 -18.40 51.56 -68.34
C GLN A 150 -17.65 51.88 -67.04
N SER A 151 -17.61 53.16 -66.62
CA SER A 151 -17.01 53.55 -65.33
C SER A 151 -17.77 52.93 -64.14
N LEU A 152 -19.10 52.82 -64.22
CA LEU A 152 -19.90 52.16 -63.18
C LEU A 152 -19.59 50.66 -63.06
N ILE A 153 -19.42 49.96 -64.19
CA ILE A 153 -19.02 48.55 -64.26
C ILE A 153 -17.63 48.36 -63.64
N GLU A 154 -16.66 49.22 -63.99
CA GLU A 154 -15.31 49.20 -63.42
C GLU A 154 -15.32 49.38 -61.89
N ILE A 155 -16.15 50.30 -61.37
CA ILE A 155 -16.35 50.49 -59.92
C ILE A 155 -16.95 49.23 -59.26
N GLN A 156 -17.88 48.51 -59.91
CA GLN A 156 -18.41 47.28 -59.34
C GLN A 156 -17.37 46.14 -59.33
N HIS A 157 -16.58 45.99 -60.40
CA HIS A 157 -15.49 45.01 -60.45
C HIS A 157 -14.46 45.26 -59.34
N LYS A 158 -13.95 46.49 -59.24
CA LYS A 158 -12.97 46.90 -58.22
C LYS A 158 -13.52 46.75 -56.78
N GLY A 159 -14.80 47.05 -56.59
CA GLY A 159 -15.49 46.81 -55.31
C GLY A 159 -15.60 45.32 -54.96
N MET A 160 -15.91 44.48 -55.94
CA MET A 160 -15.99 43.02 -55.78
C MET A 160 -14.62 42.39 -55.49
N GLU A 161 -13.57 42.77 -56.22
CA GLU A 161 -12.18 42.35 -55.96
C GLU A 161 -11.74 42.68 -54.53
N LYS A 162 -12.05 43.90 -54.07
CA LYS A 162 -11.78 44.32 -52.68
C LYS A 162 -12.49 43.41 -51.67
N THR A 163 -13.79 43.16 -51.82
CA THR A 163 -14.54 42.28 -50.90
C THR A 163 -14.06 40.82 -50.95
N VAL A 164 -13.58 40.34 -52.10
CA VAL A 164 -12.93 39.01 -52.20
C VAL A 164 -11.63 38.98 -51.39
N SER A 165 -10.80 40.03 -51.44
CA SER A 165 -9.59 40.14 -50.61
C SER A 165 -9.92 40.20 -49.12
N GLU A 166 -10.86 41.06 -48.72
CA GLU A 166 -11.28 41.23 -47.31
C GLU A 166 -11.83 39.90 -46.73
N ASN A 167 -12.57 39.12 -47.53
CA ASN A 167 -13.03 37.79 -47.14
C ASN A 167 -11.90 36.75 -47.05
N ALA A 168 -10.87 36.84 -47.90
CA ALA A 168 -9.70 35.96 -47.83
C ALA A 168 -8.85 36.23 -46.58
N ASP A 169 -8.64 37.50 -46.22
CA ASP A 169 -7.94 37.91 -45.01
C ASP A 169 -8.69 37.50 -43.74
N LEU A 170 -10.03 37.63 -43.73
CA LEU A 170 -10.89 37.18 -42.64
C LEU A 170 -10.82 35.65 -42.47
N TYR A 171 -10.92 34.89 -43.56
CA TYR A 171 -10.74 33.43 -43.54
C TYR A 171 -9.35 33.02 -43.04
N GLY A 172 -8.29 33.67 -43.53
CA GLY A 172 -6.90 33.41 -43.11
C GLY A 172 -6.68 33.68 -41.62
N THR A 173 -7.25 34.78 -41.10
CA THR A 173 -7.20 35.15 -39.69
C THR A 173 -7.91 34.11 -38.82
N SER A 174 -9.17 33.78 -39.13
CA SER A 174 -9.95 32.80 -38.38
C SER A 174 -9.32 31.41 -38.40
N LYS A 175 -8.79 30.97 -39.55
CA LYS A 175 -8.06 29.71 -39.68
C LYS A 175 -6.81 29.69 -38.80
N THR A 176 -6.04 30.78 -38.77
CA THR A 176 -4.83 30.89 -37.95
C THR A 176 -5.16 30.83 -36.45
N MET A 177 -6.21 31.55 -36.02
CA MET A 177 -6.66 31.54 -34.63
C MET A 177 -7.16 30.15 -34.19
N LEU A 178 -7.97 29.47 -35.02
CA LEU A 178 -8.44 28.11 -34.75
C LEU A 178 -7.29 27.09 -34.65
N VAL A 179 -6.31 27.15 -35.57
CA VAL A 179 -5.17 26.22 -35.57
C VAL A 179 -4.26 26.44 -34.37
N THR A 180 -3.88 27.69 -34.07
CA THR A 180 -2.98 28.01 -32.94
C THR A 180 -3.58 27.60 -31.59
N ALA A 181 -4.86 27.90 -31.36
CA ALA A 181 -5.55 27.51 -30.14
C ALA A 181 -5.81 25.99 -30.04
N SER A 182 -6.02 25.29 -31.17
CA SER A 182 -6.10 23.82 -31.19
C SER A 182 -4.76 23.17 -30.80
N VAL A 183 -3.64 23.69 -31.33
CA VAL A 183 -2.29 23.21 -30.98
C VAL A 183 -1.96 23.48 -29.51
N LEU A 184 -2.27 24.67 -29.01
CA LEU A 184 -2.10 25.01 -27.58
C LEU A 184 -2.93 24.08 -26.67
N SER A 185 -4.19 23.81 -27.02
CA SER A 185 -5.05 22.86 -26.30
C SER A 185 -4.46 21.45 -26.27
N GLY A 186 -3.96 20.96 -27.42
CA GLY A 186 -3.29 19.66 -27.51
C GLY A 186 -2.02 19.55 -26.67
N LEU A 187 -1.17 20.60 -26.67
CA LEU A 187 0.05 20.65 -25.85
C LEU A 187 -0.28 20.67 -24.35
N LEU A 188 -1.30 21.42 -23.93
CA LEU A 188 -1.78 21.42 -22.54
C LEU A 188 -2.32 20.05 -22.11
N ALA A 189 -3.07 19.37 -22.99
CA ALA A 189 -3.55 18.02 -22.73
C ALA A 189 -2.41 17.01 -22.56
N LEU A 190 -1.40 17.05 -23.43
CA LEU A 190 -0.22 16.18 -23.34
C LEU A 190 0.60 16.44 -22.07
N ALA A 191 0.86 17.71 -21.74
CA ALA A 191 1.60 18.09 -20.53
C ALA A 191 0.88 17.64 -19.25
N ALA A 192 -0.44 17.80 -19.18
CA ALA A 192 -1.22 17.38 -18.02
C ALA A 192 -1.38 15.85 -17.93
N ALA A 193 -1.53 15.14 -19.05
CA ALA A 193 -1.51 13.67 -19.07
C ALA A 193 -0.17 13.13 -18.56
N PHE A 194 0.95 13.71 -19.00
CA PHE A 194 2.29 13.37 -18.51
C PHE A 194 2.46 13.62 -17.00
N TRP A 195 1.94 14.74 -16.48
CA TRP A 195 1.92 15.03 -15.04
C TRP A 195 1.13 13.95 -14.27
N ILE A 196 -0.11 13.66 -14.68
CA ILE A 196 -1.00 12.70 -14.00
C ILE A 196 -0.36 11.30 -13.97
N ILE A 197 0.14 10.82 -15.11
CA ILE A 197 0.81 9.53 -15.23
C ILE A 197 2.05 9.47 -14.33
N SER A 198 2.86 10.54 -14.31
CA SER A 198 4.09 10.61 -13.49
C SER A 198 3.81 10.67 -11.99
N GLY A 199 2.74 11.36 -11.58
CA GLY A 199 2.32 11.43 -10.18
C GLY A 199 1.87 10.06 -9.65
N ILE A 200 0.84 9.49 -10.27
CA ILE A 200 0.26 8.19 -9.88
C ILE A 200 1.33 7.09 -9.97
N GLY A 201 2.08 7.04 -11.08
CA GLY A 201 3.10 6.01 -11.32
C GLY A 201 4.26 6.03 -10.32
N ASN A 202 4.63 7.20 -9.79
CA ASN A 202 5.67 7.30 -8.75
C ASN A 202 5.12 7.03 -7.34
N GLY A 203 3.88 7.40 -7.06
CA GLY A 203 3.20 7.07 -5.80
C GLY A 203 3.03 5.56 -5.62
N LEU A 204 2.45 4.88 -6.62
CA LEU A 204 2.24 3.43 -6.58
C LEU A 204 3.55 2.62 -6.48
N LYS A 205 4.63 3.06 -7.15
CA LYS A 205 5.96 2.43 -7.03
C LYS A 205 6.52 2.48 -5.61
N LYS A 206 6.32 3.59 -4.88
CA LYS A 206 6.72 3.69 -3.46
C LYS A 206 5.96 2.70 -2.58
N ILE A 207 4.64 2.59 -2.78
CA ILE A 207 3.78 1.65 -2.05
C ILE A 207 4.24 0.21 -2.32
N GLN A 208 4.48 -0.13 -3.59
CA GLN A 208 4.99 -1.45 -3.99
C GLN A 208 6.33 -1.78 -3.31
N ALA A 209 7.23 -0.81 -3.16
CA ALA A 209 8.51 -1.01 -2.48
C ALA A 209 8.34 -1.33 -0.97
N VAL A 210 7.45 -0.62 -0.27
CA VAL A 210 7.15 -0.90 1.15
C VAL A 210 6.47 -2.26 1.31
N ILE A 211 5.47 -2.58 0.49
CA ILE A 211 4.79 -3.89 0.55
C ILE A 211 5.78 -5.02 0.24
N GLY A 212 6.72 -4.81 -0.70
CA GLY A 212 7.81 -5.75 -0.97
C GLY A 212 8.77 -5.94 0.21
N ALA A 213 9.12 -4.87 0.92
CA ALA A 213 9.95 -4.93 2.13
C ALA A 213 9.24 -5.70 3.26
N VAL A 214 7.96 -5.39 3.50
CA VAL A 214 7.12 -6.11 4.48
C VAL A 214 6.99 -7.59 4.14
N ALA A 215 6.87 -7.94 2.86
CA ALA A 215 6.80 -9.34 2.40
C ALA A 215 8.09 -10.15 2.65
N ILE A 216 9.24 -9.48 2.83
CA ILE A 216 10.51 -10.12 3.25
C ILE A 216 10.84 -9.92 4.74
N GLY A 217 9.92 -9.31 5.50
CA GLY A 217 10.09 -9.06 6.94
C GLY A 217 10.83 -7.75 7.30
N ASP A 218 11.26 -6.95 6.33
CA ASP A 218 11.74 -5.58 6.62
C ASP A 218 10.55 -4.65 6.90
N LEU A 219 10.22 -4.56 8.18
CA LEU A 219 9.18 -3.66 8.65
C LEU A 219 9.66 -2.20 8.79
N HIS A 220 10.96 -1.89 8.71
CA HIS A 220 11.46 -0.56 9.09
C HIS A 220 11.22 0.54 8.05
N GLN A 221 10.89 0.18 6.81
CA GLN A 221 10.56 1.15 5.75
C GLN A 221 9.35 2.02 6.12
N GLN A 222 9.48 3.33 5.93
CA GLN A 222 8.39 4.29 6.00
C GLN A 222 8.36 5.09 4.70
N VAL A 223 7.16 5.37 4.17
CA VAL A 223 7.00 6.19 2.97
C VAL A 223 6.24 7.46 3.29
N GLU A 224 6.90 8.58 3.03
CA GLU A 224 6.25 9.88 2.88
C GLU A 224 5.80 10.09 1.43
N ILE A 225 4.56 10.53 1.27
CA ILE A 225 4.01 11.05 0.01
C ILE A 225 3.55 12.49 0.22
N ARG A 226 3.77 13.34 -0.79
CA ARG A 226 3.51 14.78 -0.78
C ARG A 226 2.24 15.18 -1.55
N THR A 227 1.55 14.22 -2.15
CA THR A 227 0.23 14.43 -2.74
C THR A 227 -0.84 14.33 -1.64
N ASN A 228 -1.97 15.00 -1.86
CA ASN A 228 -3.16 14.91 -1.01
C ASN A 228 -4.28 14.31 -1.89
N ASP A 229 -4.14 13.02 -2.17
CA ASP A 229 -4.97 12.20 -3.03
C ASP A 229 -5.15 10.81 -2.39
N GLU A 230 -5.95 9.94 -3.00
CA GLU A 230 -6.27 8.60 -2.48
C GLU A 230 -5.03 7.71 -2.35
N ILE A 231 -3.94 8.05 -3.04
CA ILE A 231 -2.63 7.40 -2.94
C ILE A 231 -1.97 7.72 -1.58
N LYS A 232 -2.21 8.92 -1.03
CA LYS A 232 -1.78 9.29 0.33
C LYS A 232 -2.55 8.49 1.39
N ASP A 233 -3.87 8.37 1.26
CA ASP A 233 -4.70 7.62 2.22
C ASP A 233 -4.31 6.12 2.26
N LEU A 234 -3.96 5.56 1.10
CA LEU A 234 -3.40 4.22 0.99
C LEU A 234 -2.00 4.11 1.65
N VAL A 235 -1.14 5.12 1.50
CA VAL A 235 0.16 5.18 2.20
C VAL A 235 -0.01 5.28 3.72
N ASP A 236 -0.90 6.13 4.20
CA ASP A 236 -1.19 6.27 5.63
C ASP A 236 -1.68 4.94 6.21
N SER A 237 -2.56 4.24 5.48
CA SER A 237 -3.05 2.90 5.84
C SER A 237 -1.93 1.86 5.92
N VAL A 238 -0.98 1.87 4.97
CA VAL A 238 0.20 0.99 4.98
C VAL A 238 1.20 1.37 6.09
N ASN A 239 1.36 2.65 6.39
CA ASN A 239 2.19 3.13 7.49
C ASN A 239 1.60 2.71 8.86
N VAL A 240 0.27 2.74 9.01
CA VAL A 240 -0.42 2.19 10.20
C VAL A 240 -0.24 0.66 10.29
N MET A 241 -0.47 -0.07 9.20
CA MET A 241 -0.27 -1.53 9.17
C MET A 241 1.18 -1.92 9.54
N THR A 242 2.18 -1.23 9.02
CA THR A 242 3.59 -1.50 9.37
C THR A 242 3.95 -1.09 10.79
N ALA A 243 3.42 0.02 11.31
CA ALA A 243 3.60 0.40 12.71
C ALA A 243 3.01 -0.66 13.67
N ASN A 244 1.83 -1.20 13.34
CA ASN A 244 1.20 -2.28 14.09
C ASN A 244 2.07 -3.54 14.08
N LEU A 245 2.53 -4.00 12.91
CA LEU A 245 3.42 -5.16 12.79
C LEU A 245 4.76 -4.96 13.55
N ARG A 246 5.34 -3.75 13.56
CA ARG A 246 6.53 -3.42 14.38
C ARG A 246 6.24 -3.57 15.87
N SER A 247 5.10 -3.07 16.33
CA SER A 247 4.67 -3.19 17.73
C SER A 247 4.57 -4.65 18.16
N THR A 248 3.95 -5.49 17.31
CA THR A 248 3.83 -6.93 17.56
C THR A 248 5.17 -7.65 17.53
N ALA A 249 6.09 -7.26 16.64
CA ALA A 249 7.46 -7.79 16.61
C ALA A 249 8.26 -7.41 17.88
N ALA A 250 8.15 -6.17 18.35
CA ALA A 250 8.79 -5.72 19.59
C ALA A 250 8.21 -6.42 20.84
N LEU A 251 6.92 -6.75 20.84
CA LEU A 251 6.30 -7.58 21.87
C LEU A 251 6.85 -9.02 21.84
N ALA A 252 7.02 -9.61 20.66
CA ALA A 252 7.64 -10.93 20.52
C ALA A 252 9.10 -10.95 21.00
N ASP A 253 9.87 -9.89 20.75
CA ASP A 253 11.25 -9.73 21.23
C ASP A 253 11.32 -9.66 22.78
N ARG A 254 10.42 -8.89 23.42
CA ARG A 254 10.27 -8.88 24.89
C ARG A 254 9.97 -10.28 25.45
N ILE A 255 9.09 -11.04 24.80
CA ILE A 255 8.77 -12.42 25.20
C ILE A 255 9.98 -13.35 25.02
N ALA A 256 10.78 -13.16 23.96
CA ALA A 256 11.97 -13.95 23.68
C ALA A 256 13.08 -13.76 24.73
N ILE A 257 13.20 -12.58 25.34
CA ILE A 257 14.08 -12.33 26.50
C ILE A 257 13.46 -12.70 27.85
N GLY A 258 12.26 -13.29 27.87
CA GLY A 258 11.55 -13.72 29.08
C GLY A 258 10.74 -12.63 29.80
N ASP A 259 10.62 -11.43 29.23
CA ASP A 259 9.80 -10.35 29.79
C ASP A 259 8.31 -10.58 29.49
N LEU A 260 7.69 -11.38 30.36
CA LEU A 260 6.26 -11.66 30.37
C LEU A 260 5.44 -10.57 31.10
N SER A 261 6.01 -9.40 31.44
CA SER A 261 5.26 -8.31 32.09
C SER A 261 4.37 -7.52 31.11
N ALA A 262 4.64 -7.62 29.81
CA ALA A 262 3.94 -6.87 28.78
C ALA A 262 2.44 -7.22 28.68
N GLU A 263 1.56 -6.22 28.75
CA GLU A 263 0.15 -6.39 28.39
C GLU A 263 -0.01 -6.42 26.87
N VAL A 264 -0.85 -7.32 26.35
CA VAL A 264 -1.05 -7.53 24.91
C VAL A 264 -2.23 -6.67 24.45
N ASN A 265 -1.94 -5.46 23.97
CA ASN A 265 -2.96 -4.56 23.47
C ASN A 265 -3.53 -5.06 22.13
N LEU A 266 -4.73 -5.65 22.15
CA LEU A 266 -5.43 -6.16 20.97
C LEU A 266 -5.99 -5.02 20.11
N LEU A 267 -5.74 -5.06 18.79
CA LEU A 267 -6.20 -4.00 17.88
C LEU A 267 -7.70 -4.07 17.57
N SER A 268 -8.31 -5.26 17.67
CA SER A 268 -9.73 -5.53 17.41
C SER A 268 -10.08 -6.95 17.87
N ASP A 269 -11.38 -7.23 17.98
CA ASP A 269 -11.99 -8.57 18.03
C ASP A 269 -11.46 -9.59 17.00
N LYS A 270 -10.80 -9.12 15.93
CA LYS A 270 -10.29 -9.91 14.80
C LYS A 270 -8.75 -9.90 14.71
N ASP A 271 -8.05 -9.39 15.71
CA ASP A 271 -6.59 -9.39 15.75
C ASP A 271 -6.04 -10.80 16.05
N VAL A 272 -6.01 -11.65 15.00
CA VAL A 272 -5.56 -13.05 15.09
C VAL A 272 -4.14 -13.16 15.66
N LEU A 273 -3.26 -12.19 15.37
CA LEU A 273 -1.87 -12.22 15.82
C LEU A 273 -1.74 -11.76 17.29
N GLY A 274 -2.45 -10.69 17.67
CA GLY A 274 -2.56 -10.27 19.06
C GLY A 274 -3.15 -11.37 19.95
N ILE A 275 -4.28 -11.97 19.55
CA ILE A 275 -4.94 -13.06 20.28
C ILE A 275 -4.04 -14.29 20.39
N ALA A 276 -3.23 -14.60 19.37
CA ALA A 276 -2.25 -15.69 19.45
C ALA A 276 -1.15 -15.41 20.48
N ILE A 277 -0.65 -14.17 20.54
CA ILE A 277 0.40 -13.75 21.48
C ILE A 277 -0.13 -13.59 22.92
N GLU A 278 -1.36 -13.13 23.10
CA GLU A 278 -2.07 -13.13 24.39
C GLU A 278 -2.18 -14.56 24.95
N ARG A 279 -2.60 -15.53 24.13
CA ARG A 279 -2.69 -16.94 24.52
C ARG A 279 -1.31 -17.54 24.82
N MET A 280 -0.29 -17.18 24.04
CA MET A 280 1.08 -17.62 24.27
C MET A 280 1.67 -17.06 25.57
N THR A 281 1.57 -15.74 25.80
CA THR A 281 2.03 -15.10 27.04
C THR A 281 1.28 -15.61 28.26
N THR A 282 -0.03 -15.85 28.16
CA THR A 282 -0.84 -16.44 29.24
C THR A 282 -0.36 -17.84 29.59
N ASN A 283 -0.08 -18.70 28.60
CA ASN A 283 0.48 -20.04 28.85
C ASN A 283 1.87 -19.96 29.49
N LEU A 284 2.77 -19.13 28.96
CA LEU A 284 4.12 -18.94 29.51
C LEU A 284 4.09 -18.38 30.95
N ARG A 285 3.16 -17.47 31.28
CA ARG A 285 2.95 -16.97 32.65
C ARG A 285 2.55 -18.09 33.60
N VAL A 286 1.57 -18.92 33.22
CA VAL A 286 1.15 -20.09 34.02
C VAL A 286 2.31 -21.08 34.21
N THR A 287 3.09 -21.34 33.16
CA THR A 287 4.33 -22.16 33.24
C THR A 287 5.33 -21.56 34.23
N ALA A 288 5.52 -20.24 34.24
CA ALA A 288 6.42 -19.55 35.15
C ALA A 288 5.91 -19.56 36.61
N THR A 289 4.62 -19.34 36.86
CA THR A 289 4.02 -19.45 38.20
C THR A 289 4.20 -20.86 38.78
N ILE A 290 3.92 -21.90 37.99
CA ILE A 290 4.10 -23.29 38.43
C ILE A 290 5.59 -23.58 38.73
N ALA A 291 6.52 -23.03 37.94
CA ALA A 291 7.95 -23.17 38.22
C ALA A 291 8.38 -22.47 39.53
N ASP A 292 7.78 -21.32 39.85
CA ASP A 292 8.01 -20.59 41.11
C ASP A 292 7.42 -21.33 42.32
N GLU A 293 6.20 -21.87 42.21
CA GLU A 293 5.59 -22.73 43.24
C GLU A 293 6.51 -23.93 43.58
N ILE A 294 7.06 -24.60 42.56
CA ILE A 294 8.02 -25.71 42.73
C ILE A 294 9.34 -25.24 43.34
N ALA A 295 9.85 -24.06 42.93
CA ALA A 295 11.08 -23.48 43.49
C ALA A 295 10.94 -23.08 44.96
N ASN A 296 9.75 -22.64 45.37
CA ASN A 296 9.37 -22.40 46.78
C ASN A 296 9.09 -23.70 47.56
N GLY A 297 9.19 -24.87 46.91
CA GLY A 297 9.06 -26.19 47.54
C GLY A 297 7.65 -26.78 47.56
N ASP A 298 6.66 -26.13 46.93
CA ASP A 298 5.32 -26.71 46.82
C ASP A 298 5.30 -27.81 45.74
N LEU A 299 5.60 -29.03 46.18
CA LEU A 299 5.48 -30.24 45.37
C LEU A 299 4.06 -30.83 45.40
N THR A 300 3.03 -30.11 45.86
CA THR A 300 1.61 -30.54 45.75
C THR A 300 0.98 -30.13 44.42
N VAL A 301 1.54 -29.13 43.74
CA VAL A 301 1.06 -28.64 42.44
C VAL A 301 0.98 -29.73 41.36
N THR A 302 0.08 -29.57 40.39
CA THR A 302 -0.10 -30.55 39.30
C THR A 302 0.00 -29.87 37.93
N PRO A 303 1.22 -29.80 37.34
CA PRO A 303 1.42 -29.16 36.04
C PRO A 303 0.60 -29.85 34.96
N LYS A 304 -0.37 -29.14 34.39
CA LYS A 304 -1.25 -29.62 33.32
C LYS A 304 -0.75 -29.09 31.98
N PRO A 305 -0.20 -29.93 31.09
CA PRO A 305 0.21 -29.49 29.76
C PRO A 305 -0.99 -28.97 28.95
N ALA A 306 -0.78 -27.93 28.15
CA ALA A 306 -1.81 -27.33 27.30
C ALA A 306 -2.18 -28.22 26.10
N SER A 307 -1.30 -29.16 25.72
CA SER A 307 -1.55 -30.20 24.72
C SER A 307 -0.55 -31.35 24.85
N ASP A 308 -0.75 -32.45 24.10
CA ASP A 308 0.19 -33.57 23.97
C ASP A 308 1.54 -33.18 23.31
N LYS A 309 1.69 -31.91 22.90
CA LYS A 309 2.92 -31.32 22.33
C LYS A 309 3.49 -30.17 23.17
N ASP A 310 2.91 -29.89 24.33
CA ASP A 310 3.43 -28.88 25.27
C ASP A 310 4.65 -29.45 26.02
N THR A 311 5.82 -29.31 25.41
CA THR A 311 7.11 -29.76 25.95
C THR A 311 7.43 -29.15 27.31
N LEU A 312 7.02 -27.90 27.57
CA LEU A 312 7.30 -27.22 28.85
C LEU A 312 6.39 -27.76 29.96
N GLY A 313 5.09 -27.84 29.72
CA GLY A 313 4.15 -28.44 30.68
C GLY A 313 4.44 -29.91 30.97
N ILE A 314 4.85 -30.68 29.97
CA ILE A 314 5.29 -32.08 30.15
C ILE A 314 6.58 -32.13 30.98
N ALA A 315 7.56 -31.27 30.70
CA ALA A 315 8.81 -31.21 31.47
C ALA A 315 8.57 -30.83 32.94
N LEU A 316 7.73 -29.83 33.22
CA LEU A 316 7.37 -29.44 34.58
C LEU A 316 6.67 -30.58 35.34
N ARG A 317 5.71 -31.29 34.71
CA ARG A 317 5.06 -32.43 35.36
C ARG A 317 6.06 -33.52 35.72
N ASN A 318 6.92 -33.90 34.77
CA ASN A 318 7.95 -34.91 34.97
C ASN A 318 8.97 -34.47 36.05
N MET A 319 9.25 -33.17 36.15
CA MET A 319 10.11 -32.59 37.20
C MET A 319 9.46 -32.72 38.58
N VAL A 320 8.17 -32.38 38.73
CA VAL A 320 7.43 -32.57 40.00
C VAL A 320 7.37 -34.05 40.38
N GLU A 321 7.10 -34.95 39.44
CA GLU A 321 7.10 -36.40 39.70
C GLU A 321 8.46 -36.91 40.22
N ARG A 322 9.57 -36.40 39.66
CA ARG A 322 10.94 -36.75 40.12
C ARG A 322 11.29 -36.13 41.46
N LEU A 323 10.93 -34.87 41.71
CA LEU A 323 11.15 -34.20 42.98
C LEU A 323 10.34 -34.86 44.11
N ARG A 324 9.08 -35.23 43.85
CA ARG A 324 8.25 -36.04 44.78
C ARG A 324 8.91 -37.37 45.13
N ALA A 325 9.44 -38.08 44.14
CA ALA A 325 10.14 -39.35 44.38
C ALA A 325 11.38 -39.16 45.27
N VAL A 326 12.23 -38.17 44.96
CA VAL A 326 13.44 -37.87 45.76
C VAL A 326 13.10 -37.46 47.20
N VAL A 327 12.03 -36.69 47.41
CA VAL A 327 11.57 -36.34 48.76
C VAL A 327 10.99 -37.57 49.49
N GLY A 328 10.27 -38.45 48.80
CA GLY A 328 9.81 -39.73 49.34
C GLY A 328 10.96 -40.65 49.77
N ASP A 329 11.95 -40.82 48.89
CA ASP A 329 13.17 -41.60 49.18
C ASP A 329 13.92 -41.03 50.40
N ALA A 330 14.02 -39.70 50.50
CA ALA A 330 14.66 -39.03 51.63
C ALA A 330 13.86 -39.17 52.95
N LEU A 331 12.53 -39.15 52.89
CA LEU A 331 11.67 -39.42 54.06
C LEU A 331 11.83 -40.87 54.53
N SER A 332 11.72 -41.85 53.64
CA SER A 332 11.93 -43.26 54.02
C SER A 332 13.37 -43.56 54.46
N ALA A 333 14.38 -42.88 53.91
CA ALA A 333 15.74 -42.95 54.45
C ALA A 333 15.81 -42.38 55.89
N SER A 334 15.11 -41.28 56.17
CA SER A 334 15.05 -40.67 57.50
C SER A 334 14.28 -41.53 58.51
N GLU A 335 13.21 -42.21 58.09
CA GLU A 335 12.48 -43.19 58.90
C GLU A 335 13.37 -44.40 59.25
N ASN A 336 14.10 -44.95 58.27
CA ASN A 336 15.05 -46.03 58.50
C ASN A 336 16.19 -45.62 59.45
N VAL A 337 16.71 -44.40 59.32
CA VAL A 337 17.71 -43.85 60.26
C VAL A 337 17.12 -43.68 61.66
N SER A 338 15.90 -43.15 61.78
CA SER A 338 15.21 -42.98 63.07
C SER A 338 14.97 -44.31 63.79
N ALA A 339 14.43 -45.31 63.09
CA ALA A 339 14.23 -46.66 63.61
C ALA A 339 15.58 -47.33 63.98
N GLY A 340 16.61 -47.16 63.15
CA GLY A 340 17.97 -47.63 63.43
C GLY A 340 18.59 -46.97 64.65
N SER A 341 18.38 -45.65 64.85
CA SER A 341 18.81 -44.94 66.06
C SER A 341 18.06 -45.38 67.31
N GLN A 342 16.76 -45.67 67.21
CA GLN A 342 15.97 -46.22 68.33
C GLN A 342 16.46 -47.62 68.73
N GLN A 343 16.72 -48.49 67.75
CA GLN A 343 17.29 -49.83 67.99
C GLN A 343 18.72 -49.76 68.54
N LEU A 344 19.53 -48.79 68.08
CA LEU A 344 20.87 -48.55 68.63
C LEU A 344 20.81 -48.00 70.07
N SER A 345 19.82 -47.16 70.40
CA SER A 345 19.62 -46.66 71.77
C SER A 345 19.29 -47.79 72.73
N SER A 346 18.29 -48.62 72.42
CA SER A 346 17.92 -49.75 73.28
C SER A 346 19.02 -50.82 73.37
N GLY A 347 19.76 -51.06 72.28
CA GLY A 347 20.97 -51.89 72.30
C GLY A 347 22.09 -51.29 73.16
N SER A 348 22.23 -49.97 73.21
CA SER A 348 23.22 -49.27 74.05
C SER A 348 22.82 -49.25 75.52
N GLU A 349 21.52 -49.11 75.83
CA GLU A 349 20.97 -49.27 77.17
C GLU A 349 21.19 -50.70 77.68
N GLN A 350 20.87 -51.71 76.87
CA GLN A 350 21.08 -53.12 77.20
C GLN A 350 22.58 -53.46 77.38
N LEU A 351 23.45 -52.88 76.54
CA LEU A 351 24.91 -53.02 76.70
C LEU A 351 25.42 -52.32 77.96
N SER A 352 24.92 -51.12 78.29
CA SER A 352 25.27 -50.39 79.51
C SER A 352 24.85 -51.17 80.77
N GLN A 353 23.67 -51.79 80.74
CA GLN A 353 23.16 -52.60 81.83
C GLN A 353 23.97 -53.90 81.98
N GLY A 354 24.27 -54.61 80.89
CA GLY A 354 25.17 -55.77 80.91
C GLY A 354 26.62 -55.44 81.29
N ALA A 355 27.11 -54.25 80.96
CA ALA A 355 28.41 -53.75 81.42
C ALA A 355 28.39 -53.40 82.93
N THR A 356 27.26 -52.94 83.46
CA THR A 356 27.05 -52.72 84.90
C THR A 356 27.00 -54.07 85.64
N GLU A 357 26.32 -55.07 85.09
CA GLU A 357 26.33 -56.44 85.61
C GLU A 357 27.74 -57.03 85.60
N GLN A 358 28.50 -56.89 84.49
CA GLN A 358 29.91 -57.31 84.43
C GLN A 358 30.80 -56.56 85.44
N ALA A 359 30.58 -55.26 85.65
CA ALA A 359 31.30 -54.49 86.66
C ALA A 359 30.99 -55.02 88.07
N SER A 360 29.71 -55.26 88.40
CA SER A 360 29.32 -55.83 89.70
C SER A 360 29.84 -57.26 89.91
N SER A 361 29.89 -58.09 88.86
CA SER A 361 30.52 -59.42 88.92
C SER A 361 32.04 -59.34 89.08
N ALA A 362 32.69 -58.30 88.54
CA ALA A 362 34.12 -58.05 88.74
C ALA A 362 34.41 -57.51 90.15
N GLU A 363 33.52 -56.69 90.72
CA GLU A 363 33.57 -56.26 92.12
C GLU A 363 33.33 -57.46 93.07
N GLU A 364 32.33 -58.30 92.83
CA GLU A 364 32.06 -59.52 93.60
C GLU A 364 33.21 -60.53 93.51
N ALA A 365 33.82 -60.70 92.33
CA ALA A 365 35.03 -61.50 92.15
C ALA A 365 36.24 -60.90 92.89
N SER A 366 36.36 -59.57 92.91
CA SER A 366 37.43 -58.86 93.64
C SER A 366 37.24 -58.99 95.16
N ALA A 367 36.01 -58.83 95.65
CA ALA A 367 35.65 -59.06 97.05
C ALA A 367 35.88 -60.53 97.44
N SER A 368 35.55 -61.49 96.57
CA SER A 368 35.86 -62.91 96.77
C SER A 368 37.37 -63.18 96.81
N MET A 369 38.18 -62.42 96.06
CA MET A 369 39.64 -62.47 96.15
C MET A 369 40.16 -61.83 97.44
N GLU A 370 39.55 -60.75 97.92
CA GLU A 370 39.90 -60.13 99.21
C GLU A 370 39.50 -61.02 100.40
N GLU A 371 38.31 -61.61 100.42
CA GLU A 371 37.90 -62.63 101.40
C GLU A 371 38.80 -63.87 101.33
N GLY A 372 39.16 -64.33 100.12
CA GLY A 372 40.15 -65.39 99.92
C GLY A 372 41.56 -65.01 100.42
N GLY A 373 41.89 -63.72 100.41
CA GLY A 373 43.09 -63.14 101.02
C GLY A 373 43.01 -63.10 102.54
N GLN A 374 41.89 -62.63 103.10
CA GLN A 374 41.63 -62.57 104.54
C GLN A 374 41.58 -63.96 105.17
N HIS A 375 40.92 -64.94 104.54
CA HIS A 375 40.96 -66.33 104.99
C HIS A 375 42.37 -66.93 104.96
N GLN A 376 43.24 -66.50 104.04
CA GLN A 376 44.65 -66.90 104.06
C GLN A 376 45.47 -66.17 105.14
N ALA A 377 45.17 -64.89 105.41
CA ALA A 377 45.75 -64.13 106.51
C ALA A 377 45.36 -64.72 107.88
N GLU A 378 44.08 -65.02 108.09
CA GLU A 378 43.58 -65.67 109.31
C GLU A 378 44.18 -67.08 109.50
N ARG A 379 44.37 -67.83 108.40
CA ARG A 379 45.10 -69.12 108.43
C ARG A 379 46.59 -68.97 108.72
N ARG A 380 47.20 -67.81 108.49
CA ARG A 380 48.56 -67.48 108.97
C ARG A 380 48.53 -67.12 110.46
N GLN A 381 47.59 -66.29 110.90
CA GLN A 381 47.37 -65.92 112.31
C GLN A 381 47.22 -67.18 113.19
N ARG A 382 46.34 -68.11 112.78
CA ARG A 382 46.09 -69.40 113.45
C ARG A 382 47.25 -70.40 113.35
N ARG A 383 48.31 -70.10 112.60
CA ARG A 383 49.60 -70.83 112.64
C ARG A 383 50.56 -70.19 113.65
N THR A 384 50.71 -68.87 113.64
CA THR A 384 51.58 -68.16 114.60
C THR A 384 51.09 -68.33 116.05
N ASP A 385 49.77 -68.31 116.30
CA ASP A 385 49.17 -68.57 117.62
C ASP A 385 49.43 -70.01 118.16
N ARG A 386 50.06 -70.88 117.35
CA ARG A 386 50.42 -72.26 117.73
C ARG A 386 51.90 -72.48 117.98
N GLU A 387 52.77 -71.50 117.71
CA GLU A 387 54.23 -71.65 117.85
C GLU A 387 54.80 -71.05 119.15
N ASP A 388 54.00 -70.27 119.91
CA ASP A 388 54.48 -69.51 121.08
C ASP A 388 53.93 -70.03 122.43
N ARG A 389 54.31 -71.26 122.81
CA ARG A 389 54.19 -71.77 124.19
C ARG A 389 55.48 -72.48 124.66
N PRO A 390 55.99 -72.18 125.86
CA PRO A 390 57.31 -72.67 126.30
C PRO A 390 57.31 -74.16 126.73
N PRO A 391 58.48 -74.83 126.68
CA PRO A 391 58.60 -76.27 126.93
C PRO A 391 58.78 -76.64 128.41
N VAL A 392 58.43 -77.89 128.75
CA VAL A 392 58.79 -78.58 129.99
C VAL A 392 59.49 -79.90 129.63
N CYS A 393 60.53 -80.28 130.37
CA CYS A 393 61.42 -81.41 130.03
C CYS A 393 61.34 -82.59 131.03
N SER A 394 61.97 -83.71 130.63
CA SER A 394 62.31 -84.91 131.44
C SER A 394 61.22 -86.00 131.53
N PRO A 395 61.58 -87.32 131.60
CA PRO A 395 62.65 -87.99 130.84
C PRO A 395 62.29 -89.39 130.26
N ARG A 396 63.08 -89.85 129.25
CA ARG A 396 63.30 -91.26 128.79
C ARG A 396 62.08 -92.10 128.33
N GLY A 397 62.06 -92.54 127.05
CA GLY A 397 60.96 -93.39 126.54
C GLY A 397 61.12 -94.31 125.31
N GLY A 398 62.20 -94.27 124.51
CA GLY A 398 62.59 -95.37 123.59
C GLY A 398 61.94 -95.52 122.18
N LYS A 399 62.77 -96.05 121.26
CA LYS A 399 62.46 -96.87 120.06
C LYS A 399 61.70 -96.28 118.82
N ARG A 400 62.51 -96.10 117.75
CA ARG A 400 62.40 -96.74 116.40
C ARG A 400 61.37 -96.26 115.33
N GLN A 401 61.95 -95.96 114.16
CA GLN A 401 61.58 -96.39 112.78
C GLN A 401 60.27 -95.88 112.11
N GLY A 402 60.36 -95.51 110.83
CA GLY A 402 59.22 -95.48 109.90
C GLY A 402 59.38 -94.57 108.66
N CYS A 403 59.33 -95.14 107.45
CA CYS A 403 59.15 -94.43 106.18
C CYS A 403 57.99 -95.08 105.39
N ARG A 404 57.62 -94.53 104.21
CA ARG A 404 56.64 -95.06 103.20
C ARG A 404 55.14 -94.83 103.56
N GLN A 405 54.14 -94.83 102.64
CA GLN A 405 54.07 -94.80 101.15
C GLN A 405 52.61 -94.44 100.68
N GLY A 406 52.39 -94.25 99.37
CA GLY A 406 51.06 -94.25 98.71
C GLY A 406 50.64 -92.88 98.15
N CYS A 407 50.31 -92.62 96.87
CA CYS A 407 50.24 -93.40 95.61
C CYS A 407 48.98 -94.27 95.31
N GLN A 408 48.02 -93.68 94.57
CA GLN A 408 47.09 -94.23 93.54
C GLN A 408 46.26 -93.02 93.01
N ARG A 409 45.92 -92.77 91.73
CA ARG A 409 45.50 -93.54 90.53
C ARG A 409 44.10 -94.17 90.61
N HIS A 410 43.16 -93.66 89.81
CA HIS A 410 42.41 -94.43 88.79
C HIS A 410 41.77 -93.52 87.72
N ALA A 411 41.26 -94.13 86.63
CA ALA A 411 40.63 -93.52 85.45
C ALA A 411 39.75 -94.58 84.73
N HIS A 412 38.91 -94.16 83.76
CA HIS A 412 38.02 -94.90 82.79
C HIS A 412 36.59 -94.29 82.80
N ASP A 413 35.77 -94.28 81.72
CA ASP A 413 35.98 -94.39 80.24
C ASP A 413 34.65 -94.10 79.48
N ARG A 414 34.67 -94.26 78.14
CA ARG A 414 33.57 -94.25 77.13
C ARG A 414 33.15 -92.83 76.67
N ARG A 415 33.05 -92.48 75.37
CA ARG A 415 32.76 -93.18 74.07
C ARG A 415 31.32 -93.67 73.89
N GLU A 416 30.78 -93.89 72.68
CA GLU A 416 31.20 -93.67 71.26
C GLU A 416 30.29 -92.54 70.64
N ASP A 417 30.27 -92.06 69.37
CA ASP A 417 30.87 -92.33 68.03
C ASP A 417 31.06 -90.95 67.28
N LEU A 418 31.44 -90.66 66.01
CA LEU A 418 31.21 -91.14 64.60
C LEU A 418 29.77 -90.90 64.04
N ASP A 419 29.48 -90.51 62.78
CA ASP A 419 30.22 -90.23 61.50
C ASP A 419 29.33 -89.26 60.63
N ARG A 420 29.75 -88.26 59.82
CA ARG A 420 30.34 -88.37 58.45
C ARG A 420 30.80 -87.04 57.79
N PRO A 421 31.59 -87.07 56.69
CA PRO A 421 32.20 -85.90 56.02
C PRO A 421 31.85 -85.67 54.52
N GLY A 422 32.36 -84.57 53.93
CA GLY A 422 32.42 -84.29 52.47
C GLY A 422 31.83 -82.91 52.09
N ASP A 423 32.43 -82.08 51.23
CA ASP A 423 33.71 -82.19 50.52
C ASP A 423 34.34 -80.80 50.18
N ARG A 424 35.55 -80.78 49.59
CA ARG A 424 36.42 -79.59 49.30
C ARG A 424 36.31 -79.11 47.82
N PRO A 425 37.18 -78.23 47.21
CA PRO A 425 38.33 -77.45 47.72
C PRO A 425 38.32 -75.91 47.42
N PRO A 426 39.26 -75.26 46.68
CA PRO A 426 39.97 -74.06 47.15
C PRO A 426 39.57 -72.77 46.36
N ASP A 427 40.13 -71.56 46.50
CA ASP A 427 41.53 -71.20 46.74
C ASP A 427 41.77 -69.75 47.27
N ARG A 428 43.02 -69.47 47.63
CA ARG A 428 43.62 -68.11 47.87
C ARG A 428 44.37 -67.66 46.58
N PRO A 429 44.90 -66.41 46.40
CA PRO A 429 45.43 -65.49 47.42
C PRO A 429 45.33 -63.95 47.12
N ALA A 430 46.09 -63.15 47.91
CA ALA A 430 46.70 -61.82 47.63
C ALA A 430 45.79 -60.63 47.25
N ARG A 431 45.86 -59.45 47.91
CA ARG A 431 46.98 -58.48 48.14
C ARG A 431 47.48 -57.69 46.90
N SER A 432 46.86 -56.53 46.67
CA SER A 432 47.49 -55.19 46.53
C SER A 432 46.35 -54.15 46.60
N GLN A 433 46.38 -53.02 47.31
CA GLN A 433 47.37 -51.94 47.51
C GLN A 433 47.62 -51.02 46.30
N ARG A 434 47.02 -49.82 46.43
CA ARG A 434 47.47 -48.49 45.96
C ARG A 434 47.49 -48.18 44.45
N CYS A 435 46.59 -47.25 44.10
CA CYS A 435 46.88 -45.98 43.42
C CYS A 435 47.90 -46.00 42.27
N SER A 436 47.41 -45.74 41.05
CA SER A 436 47.38 -44.35 40.58
C SER A 436 46.22 -44.11 39.62
#